data_AF-A0A3P6V736-F1
#
_entry.id   AF-A0A3P6V736-F1
#
_cell.length_a   1.000
_cell.length_b   1.000
_cell.length_c   1.000
_cell.angle_alpha   90.00
_cell.angle_beta   90.00
_cell.angle_gamma   90.00
#
_symmetry.space_group_name_H-M   'P 1'
#
loop_
_entity.id
_entity.type
_entity.pdbx_description
1 polymer ?
#
loop_
_entity_poly.entity_id
_entity_poly.type
_entity_poly.pdbx_seq_one_letter_code
_entity_poly.pdbx_strand_id
1 'polypeptide(L)'
;MKLEAESASSANICRFLALININAVPSTEAKLDQVVLCCREIFEALNLNATEDANKKSAPNLKPVSEGPAANTDDFLPALIWVVLRANPPLLHSNLQFVMRFANETRLNTGEAAYFFTNLVSFIYFRAAYNSYA
;
A
#
# COMPACT_ATOMS: atom_id res chain seq x y z
N MET A 1 30.99 7.88 5.21
CA MET A 1 30.01 7.46 4.18
C MET A 1 28.94 6.57 4.82
N LYS A 2 28.24 7.11 5.83
CA LYS A 2 27.29 6.37 6.67
C LYS A 2 26.21 7.35 7.13
N LEU A 3 25.56 8.00 6.17
CA LEU A 3 24.50 8.99 6.40
C LEU A 3 23.33 8.88 5.40
N GLU A 4 23.38 8.00 4.40
CA GLU A 4 22.28 7.80 3.44
C GLU A 4 21.38 6.60 3.76
N ALA A 5 21.73 5.77 4.75
CA ALA A 5 20.91 4.63 5.17
C ALA A 5 19.81 4.99 6.20
N GLU A 6 19.86 6.19 6.78
CA GLU A 6 18.94 6.60 7.86
C GLU A 6 17.73 7.40 7.36
N SER A 7 17.84 8.08 6.21
CA SER A 7 16.70 8.76 5.57
C SER A 7 15.73 7.78 4.90
N ALA A 8 16.25 6.69 4.32
CA ALA A 8 15.43 5.58 3.82
C ALA A 8 14.66 4.90 4.96
N SER A 9 15.22 4.85 6.17
CA SER A 9 14.55 4.32 7.36
C SER A 9 13.37 5.19 7.80
N SER A 10 13.52 6.52 7.79
CA SER A 10 12.42 7.45 8.13
C SER A 10 11.23 7.35 7.17
N ALA A 11 11.48 7.25 5.86
CA ALA A 11 10.42 7.05 4.87
C ALA A 11 9.79 5.66 4.99
N ASN A 12 10.59 4.62 5.28
CA ASN A 12 10.08 3.28 5.56
C ASN A 12 9.24 3.22 6.83
N ILE A 13 9.57 3.99 7.87
CA ILE A 13 8.79 4.08 9.11
C ILE A 13 7.44 4.75 8.86
N CYS A 14 7.38 5.84 8.08
CA CYS A 14 6.11 6.48 7.69
C CYS A 14 5.16 5.51 6.97
N ARG A 15 5.69 4.68 6.06
CA ARG A 15 4.93 3.66 5.30
C ARG A 15 4.18 2.67 6.17
N PHE A 16 4.75 2.28 7.31
CA PHE A 16 4.11 1.38 8.26
C PHE A 16 3.12 2.09 9.19
N LEU A 17 3.37 3.36 9.51
CA LEU A 17 2.55 4.11 10.46
C LEU A 17 1.12 4.31 9.98
N ALA A 18 0.89 4.55 8.69
CA ALA A 18 -0.47 4.74 8.16
C ALA A 18 -1.37 3.52 8.42
N LEU A 19 -0.85 2.30 8.20
CA LEU A 19 -1.60 1.06 8.41
C LEU A 19 -1.80 0.76 9.91
N ILE A 20 -0.80 1.08 10.75
CA ILE A 20 -0.86 0.92 12.21
C ILE A 20 -1.86 1.93 12.82
N ASN A 21 -1.93 3.14 12.26
CA ASN A 21 -2.78 4.22 12.73
C ASN A 21 -4.26 4.06 12.34
N ILE A 22 -4.62 3.03 11.55
CA ILE A 22 -6.00 2.75 11.15
C ILE A 22 -6.94 2.59 12.35
N ASN A 23 -6.40 2.17 13.50
CA ASN A 23 -7.17 2.00 14.73
C ASN A 23 -7.35 3.29 15.54
N ALA A 24 -6.50 4.31 15.33
CA ALA A 24 -6.61 5.60 16.00
C ALA A 24 -7.65 6.52 15.36
N VAL A 25 -8.01 6.24 14.11
CA VAL A 25 -8.92 7.05 13.31
C VAL A 25 -10.37 6.59 13.51
N PRO A 26 -11.31 7.49 13.87
CA PRO A 26 -12.69 7.11 14.17
C PRO A 26 -13.59 6.96 12.93
N SER A 27 -13.38 7.74 11.86
CA SER A 27 -14.27 7.74 10.69
C SER A 27 -13.87 6.69 9.64
N THR A 28 -14.86 6.14 8.95
CA THR A 28 -14.66 5.17 7.85
C THR A 28 -13.86 5.78 6.70
N GLU A 29 -14.17 7.02 6.35
CA GLU A 29 -13.47 7.77 5.29
C GLU A 29 -11.99 7.96 5.61
N ALA A 30 -11.67 8.38 6.84
CA ALA A 30 -10.27 8.58 7.20
C ALA A 30 -9.52 7.25 7.37
N LYS A 31 -10.18 6.14 7.75
CA LYS A 31 -9.58 4.80 7.69
C LYS A 31 -9.25 4.39 6.24
N LEU A 32 -10.15 4.68 5.30
CA LEU A 32 -9.93 4.42 3.88
C LEU A 32 -8.78 5.29 3.35
N ASP A 33 -8.69 6.55 3.76
CA ASP A 33 -7.62 7.45 3.36
C ASP A 33 -6.25 6.99 3.87
N GLN A 34 -6.16 6.41 5.07
CA GLN A 34 -4.92 5.79 5.55
C GLN A 34 -4.49 4.60 4.69
N VAL A 35 -5.44 3.77 4.24
CA VAL A 35 -5.15 2.64 3.35
C VAL A 35 -4.67 3.15 1.98
N VAL A 36 -5.36 4.13 1.41
CA VAL A 36 -4.99 4.73 0.11
C VAL A 36 -3.63 5.40 0.19
N LEU A 37 -3.35 6.13 1.27
CA LEU A 37 -2.05 6.77 1.50
C LEU A 37 -0.94 5.72 1.56
N CYS A 38 -1.11 4.65 2.34
CA CYS A 38 -0.14 3.56 2.42
C CYS A 38 0.10 2.91 1.04
N CYS A 39 -0.96 2.64 0.27
CA CYS A 39 -0.83 2.05 -1.05
C CYS A 39 -0.14 2.99 -2.06
N ARG A 40 -0.42 4.30 -2.03
CA ARG A 40 0.27 5.29 -2.88
C ARG A 40 1.77 5.33 -2.57
N GLU A 41 2.15 5.29 -1.29
CA GLU A 41 3.55 5.26 -0.89
C GLU A 41 4.26 3.96 -1.30
N ILE A 42 3.55 2.82 -1.32
CA ILE A 42 4.07 1.55 -1.85
C ILE A 42 4.30 1.68 -3.36
N PHE A 43 3.35 2.24 -4.11
CA PHE A 43 3.50 2.48 -5.54
C PHE A 43 4.67 3.40 -5.87
N GLU A 44 4.83 4.48 -5.10
CA GLU A 44 5.95 5.40 -5.26
C GLU A 44 7.29 4.71 -4.97
N ALA A 45 7.36 3.89 -3.91
CA ALA A 45 8.55 3.12 -3.59
C ALA A 45 8.92 2.10 -4.69
N LEU A 46 7.93 1.43 -5.27
CA LEU A 46 8.16 0.50 -6.39
C LEU A 46 8.66 1.23 -7.64
N ASN A 47 8.11 2.41 -7.92
CA ASN A 47 8.52 3.21 -9.08
C ASN A 47 9.93 3.80 -8.93
N LEU A 48 10.37 4.11 -7.70
CA LEU A 48 11.75 4.54 -7.44
C LEU A 48 12.76 3.40 -7.66
N ASN A 49 12.45 2.19 -7.21
CA ASN A 49 13.32 1.02 -7.44
C ASN A 49 13.44 0.67 -8.94
N ALA A 50 12.38 0.88 -9.72
CA ALA A 50 12.43 0.70 -11.18
C ALA A 50 13.40 1.67 -11.89
N THR A 51 13.71 2.83 -11.28
CA THR A 51 14.70 3.77 -11.84
C THR A 51 16.15 3.34 -11.60
N GLU A 52 16.40 2.50 -10.58
CA GLU A 52 17.75 1.96 -10.32
C GLU A 52 18.15 0.92 -11.38
N ASP A 53 17.19 0.17 -11.92
CA ASP A 53 17.40 -0.78 -13.02
C ASP A 53 17.51 -0.11 -14.41
N ALA A 54 16.99 1.12 -14.55
CA ALA A 54 17.07 1.89 -15.79
C ALA A 54 18.49 2.40 -16.12
N ASN A 55 19.41 2.43 -15.13
CA ASN A 55 20.80 2.81 -15.36
C ASN A 55 21.65 1.70 -16.04
N LYS A 56 21.02 0.60 -16.50
CA LYS A 56 21.70 -0.46 -17.29
C LYS A 56 21.25 -0.54 -18.76
N LYS A 57 20.42 0.40 -19.26
CA LYS A 57 20.05 0.43 -20.68
C LYS A 57 20.17 1.83 -21.27
N SER A 58 21.34 2.06 -21.83
CA SER A 58 21.70 3.08 -22.84
C SER A 58 20.54 3.81 -23.52
N ALA A 59 20.49 5.13 -23.32
CA ALA A 59 20.44 6.21 -24.33
C ALA A 59 19.46 7.33 -23.94
N PRO A 60 19.88 8.61 -24.00
CA PRO A 60 19.05 9.76 -23.67
C PRO A 60 18.29 10.25 -24.90
N ASN A 61 16.96 10.20 -24.93
CA ASN A 61 16.12 11.21 -25.60
C ASN A 61 14.61 11.02 -25.36
N LEU A 62 13.95 12.15 -25.10
CA LEU A 62 12.53 12.46 -25.41
C LEU A 62 11.41 11.72 -24.64
N LYS A 63 10.91 12.36 -23.56
CA LYS A 63 9.54 12.90 -23.44
C LYS A 63 9.31 13.52 -22.04
N PRO A 64 8.52 14.61 -21.92
CA PRO A 64 8.08 15.12 -20.63
C PRO A 64 7.26 14.04 -19.92
N VAL A 65 7.54 13.86 -18.63
CA VAL A 65 6.99 12.81 -17.74
C VAL A 65 5.48 12.97 -17.60
N SER A 66 4.76 12.33 -18.51
CA SER A 66 3.38 11.89 -18.34
C SER A 66 3.41 10.39 -18.54
N GLU A 67 3.07 9.65 -17.48
CA GLU A 67 2.98 8.17 -17.47
C GLU A 67 4.36 7.46 -17.55
N GLY A 68 5.12 7.54 -16.46
CA GLY A 68 6.19 6.55 -16.20
C GLY A 68 5.60 5.14 -16.06
N PRO A 69 6.41 4.07 -16.16
CA PRO A 69 5.91 2.69 -16.18
C PRO A 69 5.07 2.48 -14.92
N ALA A 70 3.75 2.41 -15.09
CA ALA A 70 2.85 2.13 -13.97
C ALA A 70 3.36 0.83 -13.35
N ALA A 71 3.78 0.87 -12.08
CA ALA A 71 4.20 -0.33 -11.38
C ALA A 71 3.13 -1.40 -11.63
N ASN A 72 3.53 -2.52 -12.22
CA ASN A 72 2.55 -3.49 -12.68
C ASN A 72 1.80 -4.02 -11.45
N THR A 73 0.52 -4.33 -11.62
CA THR A 73 -0.31 -4.97 -10.58
C THR A 73 0.39 -6.18 -9.94
N ASP A 74 1.20 -6.89 -10.73
CA ASP A 74 1.98 -8.06 -10.31
C ASP A 74 3.13 -7.74 -9.34
N ASP A 75 3.66 -6.51 -9.36
CA ASP A 75 4.71 -6.05 -8.43
C ASP A 75 4.08 -5.45 -7.15
N PHE A 76 2.89 -4.86 -7.27
CA PHE A 76 2.19 -4.20 -6.16
C PHE A 76 1.64 -5.19 -5.13
N LEU A 77 0.95 -6.24 -5.57
CA LEU A 77 0.24 -7.14 -4.64
C LEU A 77 1.20 -7.85 -3.66
N PRO A 78 2.35 -8.40 -4.10
CA PRO A 78 3.34 -8.97 -3.17
C PRO A 78 3.92 -7.94 -2.20
N ALA A 79 4.16 -6.70 -2.65
CA ALA A 79 4.65 -5.62 -1.80
C ALA A 79 3.62 -5.24 -0.73
N LEU A 80 2.34 -5.13 -1.10
CA LEU A 80 1.24 -4.87 -0.17
C LEU A 80 1.15 -5.97 0.90
N ILE A 81 1.19 -7.24 0.48
CA ILE A 81 1.17 -8.39 1.41
C ILE A 81 2.34 -8.32 2.39
N TRP A 82 3.56 -8.04 1.89
CA TRP A 82 4.74 -7.92 2.73
C TRP A 82 4.62 -6.79 3.75
N VAL A 83 4.10 -5.63 3.36
CA VAL A 83 3.88 -4.49 4.27
C VAL A 83 2.87 -4.86 5.36
N VAL A 84 1.75 -5.49 5.01
CA VAL A 84 0.72 -5.87 6.01
C VAL A 84 1.26 -6.93 6.98
N LEU A 85 2.05 -7.89 6.50
CA LEU A 85 2.71 -8.90 7.34
C LEU A 85 3.70 -8.26 8.33
N ARG A 86 4.48 -7.27 7.88
CA ARG A 86 5.46 -6.55 8.70
C ARG A 86 4.81 -5.59 9.69
N ALA A 87 3.76 -4.87 9.27
CA ALA A 87 3.04 -3.91 10.11
C ALA A 87 2.21 -4.61 11.20
N ASN A 88 1.64 -5.78 10.89
CA ASN A 88 0.73 -6.54 11.74
C ASN A 88 -0.24 -5.67 12.56
N PRO A 89 -1.04 -4.79 11.91
CA PRO A 89 -1.91 -3.87 12.62
C PRO A 89 -2.94 -4.61 13.49
N PRO A 90 -3.11 -4.21 14.77
CA PRO A 90 -4.09 -4.83 15.65
C PRO A 90 -5.51 -4.56 15.13
N LEU A 91 -6.40 -5.54 15.30
CA LEU A 91 -7.83 -5.42 14.96
C LEU A 91 -8.11 -5.07 13.48
N LEU A 92 -7.17 -5.34 12.57
CA LEU A 92 -7.35 -5.02 11.15
C LEU A 92 -8.60 -5.65 10.55
N HIS A 93 -8.90 -6.91 10.88
CA HIS A 93 -10.10 -7.59 10.40
C HIS A 93 -11.37 -6.82 10.80
N SER A 94 -11.50 -6.43 12.07
CA SER A 94 -12.64 -5.66 12.57
C SER A 94 -12.71 -4.26 11.93
N ASN A 95 -11.57 -3.60 11.73
CA ASN A 95 -11.51 -2.30 11.07
C ASN A 95 -11.97 -2.37 9.60
N LEU A 96 -11.58 -3.42 8.87
CA LEU A 96 -12.03 -3.62 7.48
C LEU A 96 -13.53 -3.95 7.42
N GLN A 97 -14.04 -4.80 8.32
CA GLN A 97 -15.48 -5.07 8.43
C GLN A 97 -16.27 -3.79 8.71
N PHE A 98 -15.76 -2.92 9.59
CA PHE A 98 -16.37 -1.62 9.87
C PHE A 98 -16.41 -0.73 8.62
N VAL A 99 -15.32 -0.64 7.86
CA VAL A 99 -15.29 0.14 6.60
C VAL A 99 -16.23 -0.47 5.56
N MET A 100 -16.26 -1.81 5.38
CA MET A 100 -17.19 -2.47 4.45
C MET A 100 -18.66 -2.21 4.78
N ARG A 101 -18.99 -2.03 6.06
CA ARG A 101 -20.39 -1.86 6.52
C ARG A 101 -20.85 -0.41 6.51
N PHE A 102 -19.95 0.55 6.75
CA PHE A 102 -20.30 1.94 7.06
C PHE A 102 -19.60 2.99 6.15
N ALA A 103 -18.75 2.59 5.22
CA ALA A 103 -18.15 3.52 4.24
C ALA A 103 -19.13 3.85 3.10
N ASN A 104 -18.89 4.98 2.45
CA ASN A 104 -19.67 5.36 1.27
C ASN A 104 -19.37 4.41 0.09
N GLU A 105 -20.41 3.73 -0.42
CA GLU A 105 -20.29 2.78 -1.53
C GLU A 105 -19.67 3.38 -2.79
N THR A 106 -19.94 4.67 -3.08
CA THR A 106 -19.36 5.36 -4.24
C THR A 106 -17.84 5.44 -4.12
N ARG A 107 -17.31 5.70 -2.92
CA ARG A 107 -15.86 5.73 -2.70
C ARG A 107 -15.25 4.33 -2.60
N LEU A 108 -15.98 3.37 -2.05
CA LEU A 108 -15.51 2.00 -1.90
C LEU A 108 -15.46 1.25 -3.23
N ASN A 109 -16.31 1.61 -4.21
CA ASN A 109 -16.45 0.91 -5.48
C ASN A 109 -15.83 1.64 -6.68
N THR A 110 -15.28 2.84 -6.50
CA THR A 110 -14.74 3.64 -7.63
C THR A 110 -13.29 4.04 -7.41
N GLY A 111 -12.50 3.99 -8.49
CA GLY A 111 -11.11 4.48 -8.52
C GLY A 111 -10.09 3.55 -7.86
N GLU A 112 -8.93 4.10 -7.54
CA GLU A 112 -7.80 3.35 -6.95
C GLU A 112 -8.10 2.86 -5.52
N ALA A 113 -8.95 3.59 -4.77
CA ALA A 113 -9.31 3.22 -3.41
C ALA A 113 -10.03 1.87 -3.35
N ALA A 114 -10.94 1.63 -4.29
CA ALA A 114 -11.63 0.36 -4.45
C ALA A 114 -10.66 -0.80 -4.74
N TYR A 115 -9.69 -0.54 -5.61
CA TYR A 115 -8.67 -1.52 -5.98
C TYR A 115 -7.77 -1.88 -4.78
N PHE A 116 -7.24 -0.89 -4.06
CA PHE A 116 -6.41 -1.11 -2.87
C PHE A 116 -7.18 -1.81 -1.76
N PHE A 117 -8.40 -1.36 -1.51
CA PHE A 117 -9.25 -1.93 -0.47
C PHE A 117 -9.62 -3.39 -0.76
N THR A 118 -10.00 -3.71 -2.00
CA THR A 118 -10.33 -5.08 -2.42
C THR A 118 -9.14 -6.03 -2.27
N ASN A 119 -7.94 -5.59 -2.66
CA ASN A 119 -6.71 -6.38 -2.49
C ASN A 119 -6.38 -6.62 -1.01
N LEU A 120 -6.52 -5.59 -0.17
CA LEU A 120 -6.30 -5.71 1.27
C LEU A 120 -7.30 -6.66 1.93
N VAL A 121 -8.59 -6.54 1.60
CA VAL A 121 -9.66 -7.44 2.09
C VAL A 121 -9.38 -8.88 1.67
N SER A 122 -9.04 -9.12 0.39
CA SER A 122 -8.71 -10.45 -0.13
C SER A 122 -7.59 -11.11 0.67
N PHE A 123 -6.51 -10.37 0.95
CA PHE A 123 -5.40 -10.87 1.75
C PHE A 123 -5.82 -11.23 3.20
N ILE A 124 -6.63 -10.39 3.85
CA ILE A 124 -7.07 -10.63 5.22
C ILE A 124 -8.01 -11.83 5.34
N TYR A 125 -8.89 -12.03 4.37
CA TYR A 125 -9.71 -13.24 4.30
C TYR A 125 -8.86 -14.50 4.07
N PHE A 126 -7.86 -14.43 3.17
CA PHE A 126 -6.92 -15.52 2.96
C PHE A 126 -6.14 -15.85 4.24
N ARG A 127 -5.61 -14.84 4.95
CA ARG A 127 -4.90 -15.02 6.22
C ARG A 127 -5.80 -15.64 7.29
N ALA A 128 -7.05 -15.19 7.40
CA ALA A 128 -8.00 -15.72 8.37
C ALA A 128 -8.37 -17.18 8.08
N ALA A 129 -8.60 -17.51 6.80
CA ALA A 129 -8.83 -18.88 6.37
C ALA A 129 -7.61 -19.75 6.70
N TYR A 130 -6.40 -19.31 6.35
CA TYR A 130 -5.16 -20.04 6.64
C TYR A 130 -4.97 -20.33 8.13
N ASN A 131 -5.20 -19.34 9.00
CA ASN A 131 -5.08 -19.51 10.46
C ASN A 131 -6.18 -20.39 11.07
N SER A 132 -7.25 -20.69 10.33
CA SER A 132 -8.32 -21.60 10.78
C SER A 132 -8.01 -23.07 10.45
N TYR A 133 -7.00 -23.33 9.61
CA TYR A 133 -6.55 -24.68 9.22
C TYR A 133 -5.20 -25.08 9.84
N ALA A 134 -4.55 -24.19 10.59
CA ALA A 134 -3.27 -24.41 11.27
C ALA A 134 -3.49 -24.59 12.79
#